data_AF-A0A950EKF0-F1
#
_entry.id   AF-A0A950EKF0-F1
#
_cell.length_a   1.000
_cell.length_b   1.000
_cell.length_c   1.000
_cell.angle_alpha   90.00
_cell.angle_beta   90.00
_cell.angle_gamma   90.00
#
_symmetry.space_group_name_H-M   'P 1'
#
loop_
_entity.id
_entity.type
_entity.pdbx_description
1 polymer ?
#
loop_
_entity_poly.entity_id
_entity_poly.type
_entity_poly.pdbx_seq_one_letter_code
_entity_poly.pdbx_strand_id
1 'polypeptide(L)'
;THGDGVIHIEPQTDPDPTVDTGSHATLGRFVSGYPGLSLTPTSLTVLNQTWKNGEPKCNGKPGYIAVNSNVAVPRDPRNLRVPRNGWITIAFVPKGTNVPPPADWQAKVARANGTAANFQMPGASTTVPGATPSTAPAAAPSTPASAPPTSTPSGPPPTTK
;
A
#
# COMPACT_ATOMS: atom_id res chain seq x y z
N THR A 1 -6.73 8.75 2.39
CA THR A 1 -6.82 9.98 1.58
C THR A 1 -7.17 11.12 2.53
N HIS A 2 -6.63 12.33 2.33
CA HIS A 2 -6.82 13.44 3.28
C HIS A 2 -7.98 14.40 2.91
N GLY A 3 -8.93 13.95 2.10
CA GLY A 3 -10.05 14.80 1.66
C GLY A 3 -9.65 15.93 0.68
N ASP A 4 -8.39 15.98 0.27
CA ASP A 4 -7.79 16.93 -0.67
C ASP A 4 -7.61 16.35 -2.08
N GLY A 5 -8.10 15.14 -2.33
CA GLY A 5 -7.95 14.44 -3.59
C GLY A 5 -6.54 13.88 -3.85
N VAL A 6 -5.66 13.85 -2.83
CA VAL A 6 -4.30 13.31 -2.94
C VAL A 6 -4.19 11.99 -2.17
N ILE A 7 -3.61 10.98 -2.82
CA ILE A 7 -3.19 9.74 -2.17
C ILE A 7 -1.70 9.93 -1.84
N HIS A 8 -1.37 10.12 -0.57
CA HIS A 8 0.00 10.03 -0.11
C HIS A 8 0.38 8.56 -0.06
N ILE A 9 1.34 8.19 -0.91
CA ILE A 9 1.99 6.91 -0.84
C ILE A 9 3.43 7.18 -0.40
N GLU A 10 3.78 6.67 0.77
CA GLU A 10 5.09 6.77 1.38
C GLU A 10 5.77 5.41 1.35
N PRO A 11 7.11 5.36 1.26
CA PRO A 11 7.87 4.12 1.48
C PRO A 11 7.46 3.43 2.78
N GLN A 12 7.11 2.16 2.68
CA GLN A 12 6.84 1.29 3.83
C GLN A 12 8.20 0.87 4.39
N THR A 13 8.83 1.79 5.12
CA THR A 13 10.22 1.71 5.58
C THR A 13 10.41 0.86 6.84
N ASP A 14 9.53 -0.11 7.09
CA ASP A 14 9.66 -1.00 8.24
C ASP A 14 9.43 -2.46 7.81
N PRO A 15 10.41 -3.37 7.96
CA PRO A 15 11.71 -3.24 8.64
C PRO A 15 12.93 -2.92 7.76
N ASP A 16 12.80 -2.81 6.44
CA ASP A 16 13.96 -2.61 5.54
C ASP A 16 13.70 -1.44 4.58
N PRO A 17 14.37 -0.28 4.75
CA PRO A 17 14.16 0.89 3.90
C PRO A 17 14.65 0.70 2.46
N THR A 18 15.41 -0.35 2.16
CA THR A 18 15.93 -0.59 0.80
C THR A 18 14.86 -1.11 -0.14
N VAL A 19 13.79 -1.72 0.38
CA VAL A 19 12.77 -2.42 -0.42
C VAL A 19 11.93 -1.50 -1.30
N ASP A 20 11.87 -0.21 -0.97
CA ASP A 20 11.09 0.81 -1.68
C ASP A 20 11.98 1.89 -2.32
N THR A 21 13.28 1.61 -2.49
CA THR A 21 14.26 2.56 -3.04
C THR A 21 14.86 2.09 -4.37
N GLY A 22 15.56 3.00 -5.06
CA GLY A 22 16.30 2.69 -6.27
C GLY A 22 15.43 2.09 -7.38
N SER A 23 15.80 0.91 -7.86
CA SER A 23 15.03 0.18 -8.89
C SER A 23 13.69 -0.36 -8.41
N HIS A 24 13.47 -0.45 -7.10
CA HIS A 24 12.26 -1.01 -6.49
C HIS A 24 11.19 0.06 -6.18
N ALA A 25 11.54 1.34 -6.27
CA ALA A 25 10.63 2.47 -6.14
C ALA A 25 9.67 2.56 -7.34
N THR A 26 8.77 1.59 -7.48
CA THR A 26 7.79 1.52 -8.56
C THR A 26 6.38 1.76 -8.04
N LEU A 27 5.52 2.33 -8.88
CA LEU A 27 4.12 2.57 -8.55
C LEU A 27 3.41 1.27 -8.11
N GLY A 28 3.73 0.13 -8.73
CA GLY A 28 3.16 -1.16 -8.35
C GLY A 28 3.57 -1.59 -6.94
N ARG A 29 4.83 -1.39 -6.57
CA ARG A 29 5.34 -1.67 -5.21
C ARG A 29 4.57 -0.86 -4.18
N PHE A 30 4.52 0.44 -4.42
CA PHE A 30 3.81 1.40 -3.60
C PHE A 30 2.32 1.08 -3.48
N VAL A 31 1.62 0.76 -4.58
CA VAL A 31 0.20 0.38 -4.54
C VAL A 31 -0.05 -0.90 -3.74
N SER A 32 0.83 -1.90 -3.88
CA SER A 32 0.64 -3.22 -3.24
C SER A 32 0.62 -3.17 -1.70
N GLY A 33 1.22 -2.14 -1.11
CA GLY A 33 1.27 -1.95 0.34
C GLY A 33 0.03 -1.31 0.96
N TYR A 34 -0.92 -0.81 0.15
CA TYR A 34 -2.08 -0.06 0.65
C TYR A 34 -3.37 -0.88 0.55
N PRO A 35 -3.94 -1.31 1.68
CA PRO A 35 -5.25 -1.97 1.69
C PRO A 35 -6.31 -1.12 0.98
N GLY A 36 -7.06 -1.74 0.07
CA GLY A 36 -8.09 -1.07 -0.72
C GLY A 36 -7.57 -0.25 -1.90
N LEU A 37 -6.26 -0.24 -2.18
CA LEU A 37 -5.67 0.29 -3.40
C LEU A 37 -5.16 -0.87 -4.27
N SER A 38 -5.57 -0.91 -5.54
CA SER A 38 -5.04 -1.87 -6.51
C SER A 38 -4.96 -1.24 -7.89
N LEU A 39 -3.93 -1.59 -8.65
CA LEU A 39 -3.68 -1.03 -9.97
C LEU A 39 -3.28 -2.14 -10.93
N THR A 40 -3.93 -2.18 -12.09
CA THR A 40 -3.55 -3.00 -13.23
C THR A 40 -3.52 -2.10 -14.48
N PRO A 41 -3.05 -2.59 -15.64
CA PRO A 41 -3.12 -1.83 -16.88
C PRO A 41 -4.55 -1.41 -17.30
N THR A 42 -5.58 -2.07 -16.76
CA THR A 42 -6.97 -1.87 -17.17
C THR A 42 -7.93 -1.63 -16.01
N SER A 43 -7.44 -1.55 -14.77
CA SER A 43 -8.29 -1.30 -13.61
C SER A 43 -7.56 -0.53 -12.52
N LEU A 44 -8.33 0.28 -11.80
CA LEU A 44 -7.91 0.92 -10.56
C LEU A 44 -8.98 0.61 -9.50
N THR A 45 -8.54 0.23 -8.31
CA THR A 45 -9.38 0.10 -7.13
C THR A 45 -8.90 1.11 -6.09
N VAL A 46 -9.80 1.92 -5.53
CA VAL A 46 -9.53 2.84 -4.42
C VAL A 46 -10.67 2.71 -3.42
N LEU A 47 -10.37 2.46 -2.14
CA LEU A 47 -11.36 2.36 -1.06
C LEU A 47 -12.53 1.42 -1.42
N ASN A 48 -12.22 0.25 -1.98
CA ASN A 48 -13.17 -0.78 -2.46
C ASN A 48 -14.01 -0.40 -3.68
N GLN A 49 -13.85 0.79 -4.26
CA GLN A 49 -14.45 1.13 -5.54
C GLN A 49 -13.50 0.77 -6.67
N THR A 50 -13.98 0.02 -7.67
CA THR A 50 -13.18 -0.42 -8.82
C THR A 50 -13.68 0.21 -10.11
N TRP A 51 -12.77 0.82 -10.87
CA TRP A 51 -13.00 1.31 -12.23
C TRP A 51 -12.23 0.43 -13.21
N LYS A 52 -12.87 0.01 -14.31
CA LYS A 52 -12.27 -0.84 -15.34
C LYS A 52 -12.31 -0.14 -16.68
N ASN A 53 -11.34 -0.40 -17.56
CA ASN A 53 -11.41 0.12 -18.91
C ASN A 53 -12.70 -0.35 -19.60
N GLY A 54 -13.43 0.59 -20.18
CA GLY A 54 -14.75 0.35 -20.76
C GLY A 54 -15.91 0.73 -19.84
N GLU A 55 -15.77 0.61 -18.51
CA GLU A 55 -16.86 0.80 -17.53
C GLU A 55 -16.38 1.22 -16.12
N PRO A 56 -17.06 2.16 -15.42
CA PRO A 56 -18.29 2.86 -15.79
C PRO A 56 -18.08 3.93 -16.88
N LYS A 57 -19.18 4.46 -17.42
CA LYS A 57 -19.11 5.53 -18.43
C LYS A 57 -18.82 6.87 -17.76
N CYS A 58 -17.83 7.61 -18.27
CA CYS A 58 -17.60 9.01 -17.96
C CYS A 58 -18.51 9.85 -18.87
N ASN A 59 -19.64 10.35 -18.35
CA ASN A 59 -20.60 11.18 -19.12
C ASN A 59 -21.02 10.53 -20.46
N GLY A 60 -21.37 9.24 -20.42
CA GLY A 60 -21.81 8.49 -21.60
C GLY A 60 -20.69 7.94 -22.49
N LYS A 61 -19.42 8.34 -22.28
CA LYS A 61 -18.25 7.77 -22.97
C LYS A 61 -17.60 6.67 -22.13
N PRO A 62 -17.09 5.58 -22.73
CA PRO A 62 -16.33 4.57 -21.99
C PRO A 62 -15.12 5.22 -21.30
N GLY A 63 -14.98 4.99 -19.99
CA GLY A 63 -13.83 5.45 -19.22
C GLY A 63 -12.65 4.49 -19.34
N TYR A 64 -11.45 5.03 -19.22
CA TYR A 64 -10.19 4.31 -19.27
C TYR A 64 -9.24 4.84 -18.20
N ILE A 65 -8.45 3.93 -17.65
CA ILE A 65 -7.33 4.27 -16.79
C ILE A 65 -6.27 4.96 -17.65
N ALA A 66 -5.94 6.19 -17.27
CA ALA A 66 -4.88 6.98 -17.84
C ALA A 66 -3.87 7.27 -16.73
N VAL A 67 -2.59 7.00 -17.03
CA VAL A 67 -1.48 7.32 -16.14
C VAL A 67 -0.59 8.32 -16.86
N ASN A 68 -0.34 9.45 -16.22
CA ASN A 68 0.56 10.48 -16.71
C ASN A 68 1.64 10.77 -15.66
N SER A 69 2.81 11.20 -16.11
CA SER A 69 3.95 11.50 -15.26
C SER A 69 4.91 12.46 -15.98
N ASN A 70 5.82 13.09 -15.22
CA ASN A 70 6.95 13.81 -15.81
C ASN A 70 8.09 12.89 -16.28
N VAL A 71 7.92 11.58 -16.20
CA VAL A 71 8.82 10.57 -16.79
C VAL A 71 8.05 9.62 -17.70
N ALA A 72 8.78 8.84 -18.51
CA ALA A 72 8.18 7.88 -19.42
C ALA A 72 7.32 6.86 -18.67
N VAL A 73 6.05 6.74 -19.09
CA VAL A 73 5.10 5.78 -18.52
C VAL A 73 5.18 4.45 -19.30
N PRO A 74 5.55 3.33 -18.65
CA PRO A 74 5.56 2.04 -19.30
C PRO A 74 4.14 1.54 -19.61
N ARG A 75 4.03 0.55 -20.50
CA ARG A 75 2.73 -0.08 -20.86
C ARG A 75 2.00 -0.64 -19.64
N ASP A 76 2.74 -1.25 -18.71
CA ASP A 76 2.19 -1.65 -17.42
C ASP A 76 2.54 -0.58 -16.38
N PRO A 77 1.56 0.18 -15.87
CA PRO A 77 1.82 1.28 -14.95
C PRO A 77 2.40 0.81 -13.62
N ARG A 78 2.29 -0.48 -13.25
CA ARG A 78 2.94 -1.02 -12.05
C ARG A 78 4.46 -0.96 -12.12
N ASN A 79 5.02 -0.94 -13.33
CA ASN A 79 6.46 -0.83 -13.57
C ASN A 79 6.95 0.62 -13.64
N LEU A 80 6.05 1.61 -13.54
CA LEU A 80 6.41 3.02 -13.54
C LEU A 80 7.28 3.31 -12.32
N ARG A 81 8.52 3.75 -12.56
CA ARG A 81 9.38 4.23 -11.49
C ARG A 81 8.87 5.54 -10.95
N VAL A 82 8.86 5.69 -9.63
CA VAL A 82 8.55 6.96 -8.98
C VAL A 82 9.68 7.94 -9.32
N PRO A 83 9.38 9.03 -10.03
CA PRO A 83 10.39 9.98 -10.43
C PRO A 83 10.96 10.74 -9.24
N ARG A 84 12.28 10.94 -9.22
CA ARG A 84 12.90 11.89 -8.29
C ARG A 84 12.35 13.29 -8.57
N ASN A 85 11.89 13.97 -7.53
CA ASN A 85 11.30 15.31 -7.63
C ASN A 85 10.23 15.39 -8.73
N GLY A 86 9.33 14.42 -8.79
CA GLY A 86 8.35 14.33 -9.85
C GLY A 86 6.97 13.94 -9.36
N TRP A 87 6.09 13.68 -10.32
CA TRP A 87 4.68 13.41 -10.05
C TRP A 87 4.19 12.27 -10.93
N ILE A 88 3.15 11.61 -10.42
CA ILE A 88 2.38 10.62 -11.16
C ILE A 88 0.91 10.97 -10.93
N THR A 89 0.13 10.99 -12.00
CA THR A 89 -1.32 11.18 -11.96
C THR A 89 -1.99 9.95 -12.56
N ILE A 90 -2.92 9.38 -11.82
CA ILE A 90 -3.76 8.28 -12.26
C ILE A 90 -5.18 8.82 -12.32
N ALA A 91 -5.85 8.66 -13.46
CA ALA A 91 -7.20 9.14 -13.68
C ALA A 91 -8.03 8.09 -14.43
N PHE A 92 -9.33 8.08 -14.19
CA PHE A 92 -10.29 7.32 -14.98
C PHE A 92 -11.11 8.28 -15.84
N VAL A 93 -10.78 8.33 -17.14
CA VAL A 93 -11.25 9.37 -18.07
C VAL A 93 -11.55 8.77 -19.45
N PRO A 94 -12.37 9.43 -20.30
CA PRO A 94 -12.53 9.00 -21.70
C PRO A 94 -11.17 8.93 -22.42
N LYS A 95 -11.06 8.01 -23.39
CA LYS A 95 -9.85 7.88 -24.21
C LYS A 95 -9.51 9.21 -24.90
N GLY A 96 -8.23 9.59 -24.87
CA GLY A 96 -7.73 10.83 -25.46
C GLY A 96 -7.91 12.07 -24.59
N THR A 97 -8.50 11.95 -23.40
CA THR A 97 -8.56 13.05 -22.44
C THR A 97 -7.16 13.38 -21.94
N ASN A 98 -6.78 14.66 -21.99
CA ASN A 98 -5.53 15.12 -21.40
C ASN A 98 -5.63 15.06 -19.86
N VAL A 99 -4.72 14.33 -19.22
CA VAL A 99 -4.61 14.25 -17.76
C VAL A 99 -3.52 15.24 -17.34
N PRO A 100 -3.88 16.38 -16.74
CA PRO A 100 -2.90 17.38 -16.36
C PRO A 100 -2.01 16.88 -15.20
N PRO A 101 -0.82 17.49 -15.02
CA PRO A 101 -0.09 17.33 -13.77
C PRO A 101 -0.96 17.74 -12.58
N PRO A 102 -0.68 17.24 -11.36
CA PRO A 102 -1.35 17.72 -10.16
C PRO A 102 -1.09 19.22 -9.99
N ALA A 103 -2.11 19.97 -9.59
CA ALA A 103 -1.92 21.36 -9.20
C ALA A 103 -0.89 21.45 -8.06
N ASP A 104 0.02 22.42 -8.17
CA ASP A 104 1.09 22.71 -7.21
C ASP A 104 1.99 21.50 -6.88
N TRP A 105 2.19 20.59 -7.84
CA TRP A 105 2.94 19.35 -7.60
C TRP A 105 4.36 19.61 -7.07
N GLN A 106 5.03 20.69 -7.51
CA GLN A 106 6.37 21.04 -7.02
C GLN A 106 6.37 21.33 -5.53
N ALA A 107 5.40 22.11 -5.05
CA ALA A 107 5.26 22.43 -3.64
C ALA A 107 4.90 21.17 -2.83
N LYS A 108 4.02 20.31 -3.36
CA LYS A 108 3.65 19.03 -2.73
C LYS A 108 4.85 18.10 -2.58
N VAL A 109 5.65 17.97 -3.64
CA VAL A 109 6.90 17.18 -3.64
C VAL A 109 7.92 17.78 -2.67
N ALA A 110 8.11 19.10 -2.67
CA ALA A 110 9.04 19.76 -1.74
C ALA A 110 8.65 19.52 -0.27
N ARG A 111 7.36 19.52 0.06
CA ARG A 111 6.86 19.17 1.40
C ARG A 111 7.11 17.70 1.74
N ALA A 112 6.85 16.79 0.80
CA ALA A 112 7.05 15.35 0.98
C ALA A 112 8.54 14.98 1.14
N ASN A 113 9.44 15.73 0.50
CA ASN A 113 10.90 15.53 0.63
C ASN A 113 11.48 15.96 1.98
N GLY A 114 10.67 16.55 2.89
CA GLY A 114 10.97 16.59 4.32
C GLY A 114 12.26 17.33 4.74
N THR A 115 12.18 18.65 4.86
CA THR A 115 12.73 19.37 6.04
C THR A 115 11.67 19.56 7.14
N ALA A 116 10.43 19.08 6.95
CA ALA A 116 9.38 19.16 7.96
C ALA A 116 9.42 17.94 8.89
N ALA A 117 10.10 18.10 10.02
CA ALA A 117 10.26 17.10 11.08
C ALA A 117 8.97 16.75 11.87
N ASN A 118 7.78 16.96 11.32
CA ASN A 118 6.51 16.73 12.01
C ASN A 118 5.45 16.21 11.03
N PHE A 119 5.58 14.97 10.59
CA PHE A 119 4.40 14.21 10.17
C PHE A 119 3.90 13.44 11.39
N GLN A 120 3.06 14.09 12.19
CA GLN A 120 2.25 13.40 13.18
C GLN A 120 1.21 12.60 12.38
N MET A 121 1.37 11.29 12.25
CA MET A 121 0.29 10.42 11.79
C MET A 121 -0.88 10.62 12.77
N PRO A 122 -2.02 11.24 12.39
CA PRO A 122 -3.20 11.18 13.22
C PRO A 122 -3.61 9.72 13.21
N GLY A 123 -3.65 9.09 14.39
CA GLY A 123 -4.13 7.72 14.54
C GLY A 123 -5.43 7.54 13.75
N ALA A 124 -5.49 6.48 12.95
CA ALA A 124 -6.68 6.13 12.20
C ALA A 124 -7.83 5.82 13.17
N SER A 125 -8.59 6.85 13.53
CA SER A 125 -9.89 6.69 14.17
C SER A 125 -10.92 7.37 13.30
N THR A 126 -11.43 6.60 12.34
CA THR A 126 -12.65 6.97 11.61
C THR A 126 -13.82 6.46 12.43
N THR A 127 -14.31 7.25 13.38
CA THR A 127 -15.62 6.99 13.99
C THR A 127 -16.69 7.34 12.96
N VAL A 128 -17.29 6.31 12.36
CA VAL A 128 -18.50 6.44 11.54
C VAL A 128 -19.69 6.70 12.47
N PRO A 129 -20.46 7.80 12.31
CA PRO A 129 -21.74 7.92 13.00
C PRO A 129 -22.70 6.83 12.48
N GLY A 130 -23.05 5.87 13.33
CA GLY A 130 -24.14 4.92 13.04
C GLY A 130 -23.82 3.42 13.14
N ALA A 131 -22.62 3.00 13.57
CA ALA A 131 -22.40 1.61 13.91
C ALA A 131 -22.68 1.37 15.40
N THR A 132 -23.75 0.65 15.72
CA THR A 132 -23.96 0.07 17.06
C THR A 132 -22.75 -0.78 17.45
N PRO A 133 -22.20 -0.64 18.66
CA PRO A 133 -21.07 -1.44 19.09
C PRO A 133 -21.47 -2.91 19.21
N SER A 134 -20.80 -3.77 18.45
CA SER A 134 -20.85 -5.21 18.65
C SER A 134 -19.84 -5.57 19.73
N THR A 135 -20.31 -5.93 20.91
CA THR A 135 -19.49 -6.49 21.99
C THR A 135 -19.06 -7.90 21.60
N ALA A 136 -17.81 -8.05 21.17
CA ALA A 136 -17.16 -9.35 21.03
C ALA A 136 -16.89 -9.95 22.43
N PRO A 137 -17.19 -11.24 22.68
CA PRO A 137 -16.87 -11.90 23.94
C PRO A 137 -15.37 -12.03 24.17
N ALA A 138 -14.96 -11.96 25.44
CA ALA A 138 -13.57 -12.07 25.89
C ALA A 138 -12.92 -13.40 25.49
N ALA A 139 -11.67 -13.34 25.01
CA ALA A 139 -10.86 -14.50 24.68
C ALA A 139 -10.48 -15.30 25.93
N ALA A 140 -10.55 -16.64 25.81
CA ALA A 140 -10.19 -17.58 26.86
C ALA A 140 -8.66 -17.65 27.10
N PRO A 141 -8.21 -17.93 28.33
CA PRO A 141 -6.79 -18.02 28.65
C PRO A 141 -6.14 -19.28 28.07
N SER A 142 -4.95 -19.10 27.48
CA SER A 142 -4.10 -20.16 26.92
C SER A 142 -3.35 -20.94 28.00
N THR A 143 -3.40 -22.27 27.96
CA THR A 143 -2.69 -23.20 28.84
C THR A 143 -1.19 -23.28 28.54
N PRO A 144 -0.30 -23.51 29.53
CA PRO A 144 1.14 -23.65 29.31
C PRO A 144 1.52 -24.99 28.68
N ALA A 145 2.56 -24.98 27.85
CA ALA A 145 3.13 -26.15 27.19
C ALA A 145 3.89 -27.07 28.17
N SER A 146 3.72 -28.38 27.98
CA SER A 146 4.39 -29.44 28.76
C SER A 146 5.85 -29.62 28.32
N ALA A 147 6.75 -29.83 29.28
CA ALA A 147 8.19 -30.01 29.07
C ALA A 147 8.54 -31.37 28.43
N PRO A 148 9.67 -31.48 27.69
CA PRO A 148 10.10 -32.73 27.05
C PRO A 148 10.65 -33.77 28.05
N PRO A 149 10.60 -35.08 27.72
CA PRO A 149 11.05 -36.14 28.61
C PRO A 149 12.59 -36.23 28.68
N THR A 150 13.08 -36.45 29.91
CA THR A 150 14.48 -36.68 30.26
C THR A 150 14.91 -38.09 29.86
N SER A 151 15.96 -38.23 29.05
CA SER A 151 16.57 -39.51 28.69
C SER A 151 17.63 -39.93 29.70
N THR A 152 17.48 -41.13 30.28
CA THR A 152 18.42 -41.77 31.21
C THR A 152 19.63 -42.39 30.46
N PRO A 153 20.88 -42.25 30.93
CA PRO A 153 22.02 -42.96 30.35
C PRO A 153 22.07 -44.43 30.84
N SER A 154 22.31 -45.35 29.91
CA SER A 154 22.56 -46.76 30.19
C SER A 154 23.98 -46.96 30.74
N GLY A 155 24.11 -47.64 31.88
CA GLY A 155 25.39 -47.95 32.52
C GLY A 155 26.21 -49.01 31.77
N PRO A 156 27.54 -49.09 32.02
CA PRO A 156 28.41 -50.06 31.37
C PRO A 156 28.23 -51.50 31.91
N PRO A 157 28.55 -52.53 31.11
CA PRO A 157 28.38 -53.94 31.48
C PRO A 157 29.41 -54.45 32.50
N PRO A 158 29.09 -55.51 33.26
CA PRO A 158 30.00 -56.09 34.26
C PRO A 158 31.11 -56.94 33.62
N THR A 159 32.32 -56.82 34.18
CA THR A 159 33.49 -57.66 33.89
C THR A 159 33.41 -58.99 34.64
N THR A 160 33.59 -60.11 33.93
CA THR A 160 33.76 -61.45 34.52
C THR A 160 35.24 -61.82 34.59
N LYS A 161 35.63 -62.42 35.72
CA LYS A 161 36.96 -63.00 36.01
C LYS A 161 37.18 -64.33 35.30
#